data_AF-A0A256KDA6-F1
#
_entry.id   AF-A0A256KDA6-F1
#
_cell.length_a   1.000
_cell.length_b   1.000
_cell.length_c   1.000
_cell.angle_alpha   90.00
_cell.angle_beta   90.00
_cell.angle_gamma   90.00
#
_symmetry.space_group_name_H-M   'P 1'
#
loop_
_entity.id
_entity.type
_entity.pdbx_description
1 polymer ?
#
loop_
_entity_poly.entity_id
_entity_poly.type
_entity_poly.pdbx_seq_one_letter_code
_entity_poly.pdbx_strand_id
1 'polypeptide(L)'
;MAPAEDDISIDEKRVYAGSVGRTDAYVATGTGIVRVSMSADKVGAFDMVARDPARDVTVLARGGGPDLAVAATPDGLSVAAVGDDPAFESVDDEPAVAVGAARDRDDALLVAREDGAIERINVGEGDEATVSSTTRIGTVTDPRAVDGGLVAGAKAVYRVGERGITDVGLDDARDVAGAGMPLAATGAGLYWLGNGWMTAREAVAEAVASDGDGHAMAVVGGDLLVHSDGAGEWGEETWTPADLPVDETPVALGYGPGVSVAVTDAGTLCVDAGDGWRHQVVGVRDVAGVALAVVE
;
A
#
# COMPACT_ATOMS: atom_id res chain seq x y z
N MET A 1 42.11 39.99 -22.35
CA MET A 1 42.07 39.02 -21.25
C MET A 1 40.63 38.96 -20.81
N ALA A 2 39.86 38.04 -21.40
CA ALA A 2 38.46 37.83 -21.08
C ALA A 2 38.37 36.79 -19.95
N PRO A 3 37.48 36.94 -18.96
CA PRO A 3 37.31 35.91 -17.95
C PRO A 3 36.58 34.70 -18.57
N ALA A 4 37.05 33.51 -18.20
CA ALA A 4 36.50 32.24 -18.61
C ALA A 4 35.08 32.06 -18.06
N GLU A 5 34.23 31.47 -18.89
CA GLU A 5 32.86 31.05 -18.58
C GLU A 5 32.88 30.07 -17.41
N ASP A 6 32.03 30.31 -16.41
CA ASP A 6 31.83 29.42 -15.27
C ASP A 6 31.30 28.07 -15.78
N ASP A 7 32.11 27.04 -15.57
CA ASP A 7 31.86 25.64 -15.88
C ASP A 7 30.87 25.09 -14.84
N ILE A 8 29.58 25.32 -15.06
CA ILE A 8 28.49 24.68 -14.30
C ILE A 8 28.59 23.16 -14.45
N SER A 9 28.88 22.49 -13.34
CA SER A 9 29.13 21.05 -13.28
C SER A 9 27.97 20.22 -13.85
N ILE A 10 28.29 19.09 -14.48
CA ILE A 10 27.34 18.14 -15.08
C ILE A 10 26.26 17.65 -14.09
N ASP A 11 26.49 17.71 -12.78
CA ASP A 11 25.49 17.38 -11.74
C ASP A 11 24.35 18.39 -11.68
N GLU A 12 24.60 19.65 -12.00
CA GLU A 12 23.59 20.71 -12.06
C GLU A 12 22.79 20.68 -13.39
N LYS A 13 23.26 19.87 -14.36
CA LYS A 13 22.67 19.69 -15.69
C LYS A 13 21.75 18.47 -15.79
N ARG A 14 21.63 17.65 -14.75
CA ARG A 14 20.69 16.51 -14.67
C ARG A 14 19.30 16.87 -14.12
N VAL A 15 19.01 18.15 -13.90
CA VAL A 15 17.69 18.63 -13.46
C VAL A 15 16.58 18.46 -14.52
N TYR A 16 16.90 17.94 -15.72
CA TYR A 16 15.91 17.60 -16.76
C TYR A 16 16.12 16.23 -17.41
N ALA A 17 16.58 15.23 -16.65
CA ALA A 17 16.83 13.88 -17.19
C ALA A 17 15.92 12.82 -16.54
N GLY A 18 14.70 12.68 -17.05
CA GLY A 18 13.90 11.45 -17.05
C GLY A 18 13.29 11.00 -15.71
N SER A 19 12.06 10.48 -15.78
CA SER A 19 11.32 9.78 -14.70
C SER A 19 12.01 8.52 -14.18
N VAL A 20 13.06 8.04 -14.84
CA VAL A 20 13.77 6.79 -14.50
C VAL A 20 14.24 6.79 -13.04
N GLY A 21 13.64 5.91 -12.22
CA GLY A 21 13.95 5.76 -10.80
C GLY A 21 13.11 6.64 -9.87
N ARG A 22 11.99 7.20 -10.37
CA ARG A 22 10.95 7.83 -9.53
C ARG A 22 9.99 6.78 -8.99
N THR A 23 9.62 6.93 -7.73
CA THR A 23 8.54 6.18 -7.10
C THR A 23 7.48 7.15 -6.63
N ASP A 24 6.24 6.94 -7.04
CA ASP A 24 5.11 7.74 -6.56
C ASP A 24 4.36 6.95 -5.49
N ALA A 25 4.14 7.57 -4.33
CA ALA A 25 3.27 7.06 -3.28
C ALA A 25 1.88 7.70 -3.42
N TYR A 26 0.85 6.87 -3.53
CA TYR A 26 -0.55 7.29 -3.50
C TYR A 26 -1.09 7.06 -2.11
N VAL A 27 -1.54 8.12 -1.45
CA VAL A 27 -2.07 8.10 -0.08
C VAL A 27 -3.58 8.29 -0.15
N ALA A 28 -4.33 7.27 0.27
CA ALA A 28 -5.78 7.35 0.42
C ALA A 28 -6.15 8.12 1.70
N THR A 29 -7.09 9.05 1.59
CA THR A 29 -7.48 9.93 2.70
C THR A 29 -8.99 10.17 2.69
N GLY A 30 -9.54 10.59 3.82
CA GLY A 30 -10.94 11.02 3.93
C GLY A 30 -11.32 12.24 3.07
N THR A 31 -10.37 12.87 2.38
CA THR A 31 -10.59 14.06 1.53
C THR A 31 -10.18 13.90 0.08
N GLY A 32 -9.64 12.74 -0.32
CA GLY A 32 -9.00 12.59 -1.61
C GLY A 32 -7.85 11.60 -1.64
N ILE A 33 -7.14 11.59 -2.75
CA ILE A 33 -5.89 10.87 -2.93
C ILE A 33 -4.79 11.89 -3.14
N VAL A 34 -3.72 11.76 -2.37
CA VAL A 34 -2.50 12.56 -2.57
C VAL A 34 -1.42 11.70 -3.18
N ARG A 35 -0.86 12.16 -4.30
CA ARG A 35 0.36 11.58 -4.88
C ARG A 35 1.56 12.30 -4.29
N VAL A 36 2.55 11.56 -3.82
CA VAL A 36 3.84 12.07 -3.36
C VAL A 36 4.93 11.44 -4.21
N SER A 37 5.61 12.24 -5.02
CA SER A 37 6.73 11.77 -5.82
C SER A 37 7.99 11.68 -5.00
N MET A 38 8.73 10.58 -5.17
CA MET A 38 9.96 10.30 -4.44
C MET A 38 11.06 9.86 -5.39
N SER A 39 12.29 10.16 -5.02
CA SER A 39 13.48 9.57 -5.63
C SER A 39 14.39 9.07 -4.52
N ALA A 40 14.44 7.75 -4.34
CA ALA A 40 14.98 7.12 -3.14
C ALA A 40 14.35 7.71 -1.85
N ASP A 41 15.16 8.23 -0.93
CA ASP A 41 14.72 8.86 0.32
C ASP A 41 14.33 10.35 0.18
N LYS A 42 14.42 10.91 -1.03
CA LYS A 42 14.06 12.30 -1.28
C LYS A 42 12.60 12.42 -1.65
N VAL A 43 11.83 13.03 -0.76
CA VAL A 43 10.46 13.44 -1.04
C VAL A 43 10.47 14.68 -1.93
N GLY A 44 9.84 14.57 -3.10
CA GLY A 44 9.70 15.61 -4.11
C GLY A 44 8.36 16.35 -4.00
N ALA A 45 7.71 16.57 -5.15
CA ALA A 45 6.40 17.21 -5.21
C ALA A 45 5.30 16.29 -4.67
N PHE A 46 4.25 16.89 -4.12
CA PHE A 46 3.03 16.19 -3.78
C PHE A 46 1.81 17.00 -4.19
N ASP A 47 0.80 16.30 -4.71
CA ASP A 47 -0.37 16.91 -5.33
C ASP A 47 -1.62 16.10 -4.97
N MET A 48 -2.74 16.78 -4.76
CA MET A 48 -4.04 16.13 -4.62
C MET A 48 -4.56 15.76 -6.01
N VAL A 49 -4.51 14.47 -6.33
CA VAL A 49 -4.83 13.91 -7.66
C VAL A 49 -6.27 13.44 -7.76
N ALA A 50 -6.94 13.21 -6.63
CA ALA A 50 -8.39 13.01 -6.54
C ALA A 50 -8.94 13.75 -5.32
N ARG A 51 -10.19 14.21 -5.38
CA ARG A 51 -10.84 15.01 -4.32
C ARG A 51 -12.01 14.30 -3.65
N ASP A 52 -12.35 13.10 -4.12
CA ASP A 52 -13.37 12.28 -3.50
C ASP A 52 -12.70 11.39 -2.43
N PRO A 53 -13.36 11.14 -1.28
CA PRO A 53 -12.78 10.36 -0.20
C PRO A 53 -12.36 8.96 -0.67
N ALA A 54 -11.17 8.52 -0.26
CA ALA A 54 -10.66 7.18 -0.51
C ALA A 54 -10.53 6.43 0.81
N ARG A 55 -10.98 5.17 0.82
CA ARG A 55 -10.92 4.26 1.97
C ARG A 55 -9.71 3.34 1.92
N ASP A 56 -9.17 3.12 0.73
CA ASP A 56 -7.98 2.30 0.51
C ASP A 56 -7.42 2.58 -0.89
N VAL A 57 -6.17 2.21 -1.14
CA VAL A 57 -5.50 2.34 -2.44
C VAL A 57 -4.49 1.22 -2.65
N THR A 58 -4.44 0.71 -3.88
CA THR A 58 -3.43 -0.26 -4.31
C THR A 58 -2.84 0.13 -5.66
N VAL A 59 -1.73 -0.51 -6.03
CA VAL A 59 -1.14 -0.39 -7.36
C VAL A 59 -1.23 -1.75 -8.03
N LEU A 60 -1.87 -1.80 -9.19
CA LEU A 60 -1.94 -2.97 -10.04
C LEU A 60 -0.86 -2.86 -11.12
N ALA A 61 0.14 -3.73 -11.03
CA ALA A 61 1.12 -3.90 -12.08
C ALA A 61 0.45 -4.52 -13.32
N ARG A 62 0.74 -3.98 -14.51
CA ARG A 62 0.10 -4.43 -15.76
C ARG A 62 1.08 -4.90 -16.82
N GLY A 63 0.72 -5.98 -17.51
CA GLY A 63 1.55 -6.53 -18.59
C GLY A 63 1.36 -5.83 -19.95
N GLY A 64 0.24 -5.11 -20.13
CA GLY A 64 -0.21 -4.59 -21.42
C GLY A 64 -0.48 -3.08 -21.46
N GLY A 65 0.03 -2.32 -20.50
CA GLY A 65 -0.17 -0.87 -20.36
C GLY A 65 0.55 -0.32 -19.13
N PRO A 66 0.39 0.97 -18.79
CA PRO A 66 0.93 1.50 -17.54
C PRO A 66 0.26 0.83 -16.34
N ASP A 67 0.99 0.75 -15.23
CA ASP A 67 0.45 0.37 -13.93
C ASP A 67 -0.73 1.28 -13.57
N LEU A 68 -1.66 0.75 -12.77
CA LEU A 68 -2.84 1.51 -12.33
C LEU A 68 -2.79 1.73 -10.83
N ALA A 69 -2.96 2.98 -10.42
CA ALA A 69 -3.37 3.29 -9.06
C ALA A 69 -4.89 3.09 -8.96
N VAL A 70 -5.34 2.29 -8.01
CA VAL A 70 -6.74 1.92 -7.84
C VAL A 70 -7.18 2.23 -6.42
N ALA A 71 -8.23 3.02 -6.27
CA ALA A 71 -8.76 3.42 -4.99
C ALA A 71 -10.14 2.81 -4.72
N ALA A 72 -10.32 2.31 -3.50
CA ALA A 72 -11.63 1.98 -2.96
C ALA A 72 -12.25 3.27 -2.39
N THR A 73 -13.48 3.58 -2.80
CA THR A 73 -14.18 4.80 -2.38
C THR A 73 -15.58 4.48 -1.89
N PRO A 74 -16.24 5.41 -1.15
CA PRO A 74 -17.64 5.28 -0.78
C PRO A 74 -18.60 5.12 -1.97
N ASP A 75 -18.19 5.53 -3.18
CA ASP A 75 -19.06 5.52 -4.36
C ASP A 75 -18.69 4.43 -5.36
N GLY A 76 -17.63 3.65 -5.12
CA GLY A 76 -17.15 2.66 -6.07
C GLY A 76 -15.63 2.54 -6.11
N LEU A 77 -15.12 1.93 -7.17
CA LEU A 77 -13.71 1.97 -7.53
C LEU A 77 -13.40 3.15 -8.43
N SER A 78 -12.26 3.79 -8.17
CA SER A 78 -11.69 4.82 -9.03
C SER A 78 -10.27 4.43 -9.41
N VAL A 79 -9.90 4.63 -10.69
CA VAL A 79 -8.61 4.19 -11.24
C VAL A 79 -7.91 5.33 -11.96
N ALA A 80 -6.59 5.34 -11.91
CA ALA A 80 -5.76 6.24 -12.72
C ALA A 80 -4.55 5.48 -13.25
N ALA A 81 -4.15 5.78 -14.49
CA ALA A 81 -2.85 5.36 -14.99
C ALA A 81 -1.74 6.05 -14.18
N VAL A 82 -0.76 5.26 -13.73
CA VAL A 82 0.43 5.79 -13.07
C VAL A 82 1.22 6.64 -14.06
N GLY A 83 1.63 7.84 -13.63
CA GLY A 83 2.38 8.76 -14.46
C GLY A 83 2.47 10.17 -13.88
N ASP A 84 2.76 11.13 -14.75
CA ASP A 84 3.00 12.53 -14.38
C ASP A 84 1.74 13.31 -14.00
N ASP A 85 0.58 12.91 -14.51
CA ASP A 85 -0.70 13.58 -14.24
C ASP A 85 -1.83 12.54 -14.15
N PRO A 86 -1.83 11.70 -13.08
CA PRO A 86 -2.82 10.65 -12.93
C PRO A 86 -4.20 11.27 -12.71
N ALA A 87 -5.15 10.90 -13.58
CA ALA A 87 -6.55 11.30 -13.49
C ALA A 87 -7.39 10.13 -13.02
N PHE A 88 -7.95 10.24 -11.81
CA PHE A 88 -8.80 9.21 -11.22
C PHE A 88 -10.20 9.26 -11.82
N GLU A 89 -10.64 8.15 -12.41
CA GLU A 89 -11.96 7.98 -13.02
C GLU A 89 -12.69 6.80 -12.41
N SER A 90 -13.99 6.96 -12.13
CA SER A 90 -14.83 5.88 -11.60
C SER A 90 -15.03 4.78 -12.63
N VAL A 91 -14.90 3.53 -12.21
CA VAL A 91 -15.10 2.35 -13.08
C VAL A 91 -16.30 1.50 -12.67
N ASP A 92 -16.84 1.72 -11.47
CA ASP A 92 -18.10 1.19 -11.01
C ASP A 92 -18.77 2.15 -10.01
N ASP A 93 -20.00 1.84 -9.63
CA ASP A 93 -20.84 2.64 -8.72
C ASP A 93 -21.16 1.86 -7.43
N GLU A 94 -20.33 0.88 -7.05
CA GLU A 94 -20.58 -0.05 -5.94
C GLU A 94 -19.60 0.19 -4.76
N PRO A 95 -20.07 0.74 -3.62
CA PRO A 95 -19.20 1.15 -2.50
C PRO A 95 -18.16 0.10 -2.11
N ALA A 96 -16.89 0.51 -2.14
CA ALA A 96 -15.75 -0.32 -1.80
C ALA A 96 -15.18 0.08 -0.44
N VAL A 97 -14.58 -0.88 0.26
CA VAL A 97 -13.94 -0.67 1.56
C VAL A 97 -12.44 -0.84 1.46
N ALA A 98 -11.99 -1.89 0.78
CA ALA A 98 -10.58 -2.21 0.60
C ALA A 98 -10.31 -2.82 -0.77
N VAL A 99 -9.10 -2.64 -1.28
CA VAL A 99 -8.68 -3.12 -2.60
C VAL A 99 -7.21 -3.54 -2.59
N GLY A 100 -6.91 -4.67 -3.20
CA GLY A 100 -5.53 -5.17 -3.32
C GLY A 100 -5.30 -5.92 -4.62
N ALA A 101 -4.05 -5.96 -5.07
CA ALA A 101 -3.66 -6.77 -6.22
C ALA A 101 -3.87 -8.28 -5.93
N ALA A 102 -4.38 -9.01 -6.91
CA ALA A 102 -4.57 -10.44 -6.79
C ALA A 102 -3.23 -11.17 -6.93
N ARG A 103 -2.86 -11.99 -5.94
CA ARG A 103 -1.57 -12.70 -5.91
C ARG A 103 -1.34 -13.65 -7.08
N ASP A 104 -2.40 -14.28 -7.60
CA ASP A 104 -2.31 -15.40 -8.54
C ASP A 104 -2.48 -15.00 -10.02
N ARG A 105 -2.77 -13.72 -10.29
CA ARG A 105 -3.12 -13.25 -11.63
C ARG A 105 -2.66 -11.82 -11.84
N ASP A 106 -1.83 -11.67 -12.86
CA ASP A 106 -1.53 -10.38 -13.44
C ASP A 106 -2.85 -9.72 -13.92
N ASP A 107 -2.95 -8.39 -13.81
CA ASP A 107 -4.12 -7.61 -14.22
C ASP A 107 -5.44 -7.90 -13.47
N ALA A 108 -5.39 -8.46 -12.26
CA ALA A 108 -6.57 -8.68 -11.43
C ALA A 108 -6.48 -8.03 -10.04
N LEU A 109 -7.62 -7.53 -9.58
CA LEU A 109 -7.83 -6.95 -8.27
C LEU A 109 -8.72 -7.86 -7.43
N LEU A 110 -8.53 -7.81 -6.12
CA LEU A 110 -9.48 -8.25 -5.12
C LEU A 110 -10.08 -7.03 -4.45
N VAL A 111 -11.40 -7.00 -4.36
CA VAL A 111 -12.17 -5.88 -3.81
C VAL A 111 -13.07 -6.39 -2.71
N ALA A 112 -13.02 -5.72 -1.57
CA ALA A 112 -14.00 -5.88 -0.51
C ALA A 112 -15.04 -4.78 -0.59
N ARG A 113 -16.30 -5.15 -0.80
CA ARG A 113 -17.44 -4.23 -0.85
C ARG A 113 -18.01 -3.96 0.53
N GLU A 114 -18.74 -2.85 0.66
CA GLU A 114 -19.38 -2.44 1.91
C GLU A 114 -20.47 -3.42 2.39
N ASP A 115 -21.13 -4.13 1.46
CA ASP A 115 -22.09 -5.20 1.78
C ASP A 115 -21.41 -6.52 2.22
N GLY A 116 -20.07 -6.53 2.28
CA GLY A 116 -19.25 -7.68 2.60
C GLY A 116 -18.92 -8.58 1.41
N ALA A 117 -19.38 -8.29 0.18
CA ALA A 117 -19.01 -9.06 -0.99
C ALA A 117 -17.50 -8.98 -1.23
N ILE A 118 -16.88 -10.13 -1.50
CA ILE A 118 -15.50 -10.19 -1.97
C ILE A 118 -15.53 -10.53 -3.45
N GLU A 119 -14.99 -9.64 -4.26
CA GLU A 119 -15.02 -9.73 -5.70
C GLU A 119 -13.60 -9.78 -6.28
N ARG A 120 -13.47 -10.51 -7.37
CA ARG A 120 -12.31 -10.46 -8.23
C ARG A 120 -12.67 -9.68 -9.48
N ILE A 121 -11.90 -8.65 -9.76
CA ILE A 121 -12.09 -7.79 -10.92
C ILE A 121 -10.90 -7.96 -11.83
N ASN A 122 -11.13 -8.36 -13.06
CA ASN A 122 -10.08 -8.37 -14.09
C ASN A 122 -10.14 -7.03 -14.82
N VAL A 123 -8.98 -6.41 -15.01
CA VAL A 123 -8.85 -5.18 -15.78
C VAL A 123 -8.59 -5.55 -17.24
N GLY A 124 -9.14 -4.78 -18.18
CA GLY A 124 -8.94 -4.99 -19.61
C GLY A 124 -7.50 -4.74 -20.04
N GLU A 125 -7.12 -5.22 -21.22
CA GLU A 125 -5.83 -4.92 -21.85
C GLU A 125 -5.89 -3.55 -22.57
N GLY A 126 -4.81 -2.76 -22.49
CA GLY A 126 -4.69 -1.46 -23.16
C GLY A 126 -4.45 -0.26 -22.23
N ASP A 127 -4.26 0.91 -22.82
CA ASP A 127 -3.88 2.13 -22.08
C ASP A 127 -5.02 2.67 -21.21
N GLU A 128 -6.27 2.39 -21.56
CA GLU A 128 -7.46 2.85 -20.85
C GLU A 128 -7.89 1.81 -19.81
N ALA A 129 -8.03 2.24 -18.55
CA ALA A 129 -8.37 1.38 -17.44
C ALA A 129 -9.87 1.03 -17.48
N THR A 130 -10.19 -0.16 -17.98
CA THR A 130 -11.58 -0.64 -18.07
C THR A 130 -11.74 -1.95 -17.29
N VAL A 131 -12.90 -2.13 -16.66
CA VAL A 131 -13.27 -3.41 -16.05
C VAL A 131 -13.66 -4.39 -17.15
N SER A 132 -12.93 -5.49 -17.29
CA SER A 132 -13.24 -6.52 -18.30
C SER A 132 -14.23 -7.56 -17.77
N SER A 133 -14.12 -7.90 -16.49
CA SER A 133 -15.07 -8.82 -15.83
C SER A 133 -14.98 -8.75 -14.31
N THR A 134 -16.12 -8.99 -13.67
CA THR A 134 -16.25 -9.07 -12.21
C THR A 134 -16.78 -10.45 -11.83
N THR A 135 -16.16 -11.08 -10.84
CA THR A 135 -16.59 -12.37 -10.29
C THR A 135 -16.69 -12.29 -8.78
N ARG A 136 -17.88 -12.52 -8.23
CA ARG A 136 -18.05 -12.67 -6.78
C ARG A 136 -17.42 -13.98 -6.30
N ILE A 137 -16.47 -13.86 -5.38
CA ILE A 137 -15.72 -14.98 -4.80
C ILE A 137 -16.36 -15.48 -3.51
N GLY A 138 -16.91 -14.57 -2.72
CA GLY A 138 -17.49 -14.91 -1.43
C GLY A 138 -18.06 -13.72 -0.68
N THR A 139 -18.17 -13.85 0.63
CA THR A 139 -18.67 -12.79 1.51
C THR A 139 -17.96 -12.87 2.85
N VAL A 140 -17.54 -11.71 3.34
CA VAL A 140 -16.90 -11.49 4.64
C VAL A 140 -17.74 -10.50 5.41
N THR A 141 -18.00 -10.77 6.69
CA THR A 141 -18.65 -9.76 7.55
C THR A 141 -17.63 -8.69 7.90
N ASP A 142 -17.98 -7.42 7.68
CA ASP A 142 -17.17 -6.25 8.02
C ASP A 142 -15.70 -6.39 7.55
N PRO A 143 -15.45 -6.51 6.23
CA PRO A 143 -14.09 -6.54 5.70
C PRO A 143 -13.40 -5.19 5.94
N ARG A 144 -12.08 -5.21 6.12
CA ARG A 144 -11.29 -4.02 6.51
C ARG A 144 -10.08 -3.76 5.63
N ALA A 145 -9.39 -4.82 5.18
CA ALA A 145 -8.20 -4.71 4.34
C ALA A 145 -8.09 -5.92 3.40
N VAL A 146 -7.40 -5.74 2.27
CA VAL A 146 -7.15 -6.78 1.27
C VAL A 146 -5.72 -6.67 0.76
N ASP A 147 -4.93 -7.73 0.90
CA ASP A 147 -3.59 -7.80 0.29
C ASP A 147 -3.18 -9.24 -0.03
N GLY A 148 -2.55 -9.44 -1.19
CA GLY A 148 -1.91 -10.70 -1.60
C GLY A 148 -2.79 -11.95 -1.47
N GLY A 149 -4.11 -11.82 -1.66
CA GLY A 149 -5.07 -12.93 -1.52
C GLY A 149 -5.55 -13.19 -0.09
N LEU A 150 -5.23 -12.33 0.86
CA LEU A 150 -5.82 -12.29 2.19
C LEU A 150 -6.87 -11.19 2.28
N VAL A 151 -7.85 -11.38 3.16
CA VAL A 151 -8.84 -10.37 3.54
C VAL A 151 -8.89 -10.32 5.06
N ALA A 152 -8.65 -9.13 5.63
CA ALA A 152 -8.92 -8.86 7.03
C ALA A 152 -10.41 -8.59 7.22
N GLY A 153 -11.03 -9.27 8.19
CA GLY A 153 -12.40 -8.98 8.61
C GLY A 153 -12.55 -9.02 10.12
N ALA A 154 -13.62 -8.41 10.63
CA ALA A 154 -13.84 -8.31 12.07
C ALA A 154 -13.90 -9.67 12.81
N LYS A 155 -14.25 -10.76 12.11
CA LYS A 155 -14.40 -12.10 12.70
C LYS A 155 -13.23 -13.04 12.48
N ALA A 156 -12.43 -12.81 11.43
CA ALA A 156 -11.33 -13.67 11.04
C ALA A 156 -10.48 -13.02 9.94
N VAL A 157 -9.30 -13.58 9.72
CA VAL A 157 -8.58 -13.47 8.46
C VAL A 157 -9.12 -14.53 7.50
N TYR A 158 -9.31 -14.14 6.25
CA TYR A 158 -9.77 -15.03 5.20
C TYR A 158 -8.73 -15.14 4.09
N ARG A 159 -8.62 -16.34 3.50
CA ARG A 159 -7.82 -16.58 2.30
C ARG A 159 -8.72 -16.74 1.08
N VAL A 160 -8.43 -15.96 0.06
CA VAL A 160 -9.05 -16.06 -1.26
C VAL A 160 -8.35 -17.15 -2.08
N GLY A 161 -9.13 -18.12 -2.56
CA GLY A 161 -8.71 -19.09 -3.56
C GLY A 161 -9.29 -18.79 -4.94
N GLU A 162 -9.11 -19.70 -5.89
CA GLU A 162 -9.60 -19.52 -7.26
C GLU A 162 -11.11 -19.33 -7.36
N ARG A 163 -11.89 -19.99 -6.49
CA ARG A 163 -13.36 -20.08 -6.59
C ARG A 163 -14.09 -19.89 -5.27
N GLY A 164 -13.40 -19.38 -4.25
CA GLY A 164 -13.99 -19.26 -2.94
C GLY A 164 -13.08 -18.58 -1.93
N ILE A 165 -13.64 -18.36 -0.75
CA ILE A 165 -12.97 -17.75 0.37
C ILE A 165 -13.02 -18.72 1.56
N THR A 166 -11.91 -18.83 2.29
CA THR A 166 -11.78 -19.74 3.44
C THR A 166 -11.38 -18.94 4.66
N ASP A 167 -12.12 -19.09 5.75
CA ASP A 167 -11.73 -18.60 7.07
C ASP A 167 -10.46 -19.34 7.53
N VAL A 168 -9.41 -18.60 7.87
CA VAL A 168 -8.13 -19.14 8.34
C VAL A 168 -7.84 -18.81 9.81
N GLY A 169 -8.83 -18.31 10.56
CA GLY A 169 -8.75 -18.00 11.98
C GLY A 169 -8.40 -16.55 12.30
N LEU A 170 -7.99 -16.32 13.56
CA LEU A 170 -7.89 -15.01 14.22
C LEU A 170 -9.26 -14.33 14.40
N ASP A 171 -9.25 -13.20 15.11
CA ASP A 171 -10.37 -12.37 15.54
C ASP A 171 -9.89 -10.92 15.38
N ASP A 172 -10.80 -9.98 15.09
CA ASP A 172 -10.51 -8.54 14.99
C ASP A 172 -9.31 -8.27 14.07
N ALA A 173 -9.26 -8.93 12.91
CA ALA A 173 -8.25 -8.65 11.90
C ALA A 173 -8.48 -7.22 11.38
N ARG A 174 -7.44 -6.40 11.43
CA ARG A 174 -7.46 -4.98 11.05
C ARG A 174 -6.79 -4.76 9.71
N ASP A 175 -5.66 -5.43 9.53
CA ASP A 175 -4.85 -5.35 8.32
C ASP A 175 -4.14 -6.69 8.03
N VAL A 176 -3.74 -6.90 6.78
CA VAL A 176 -3.08 -8.12 6.31
C VAL A 176 -2.00 -7.78 5.28
N ALA A 177 -0.92 -8.57 5.29
CA ALA A 177 0.07 -8.56 4.22
C ALA A 177 0.18 -9.96 3.63
N GLY A 178 -0.09 -10.11 2.34
CA GLY A 178 -0.16 -11.41 1.66
C GLY A 178 1.06 -11.74 0.79
N ALA A 179 1.92 -10.76 0.52
CA ALA A 179 3.18 -10.95 -0.19
C ALA A 179 4.20 -11.70 0.69
N GLY A 180 4.89 -12.71 0.14
CA GLY A 180 5.87 -13.48 0.89
C GLY A 180 5.26 -14.28 2.07
N MET A 181 5.77 -14.03 3.28
CA MET A 181 5.24 -14.61 4.52
C MET A 181 3.92 -13.92 4.89
N PRO A 182 2.78 -14.63 4.94
CA PRO A 182 1.52 -13.96 5.24
C PRO A 182 1.47 -13.46 6.68
N LEU A 183 1.09 -12.19 6.84
CA LEU A 183 0.99 -11.50 8.13
C LEU A 183 -0.43 -10.99 8.38
N ALA A 184 -0.79 -10.85 9.65
CA ALA A 184 -2.06 -10.26 10.08
C ALA A 184 -1.87 -9.38 11.32
N ALA A 185 -2.34 -8.15 11.22
CA ALA A 185 -2.49 -7.23 12.34
C ALA A 185 -3.90 -7.37 12.94
N THR A 186 -4.00 -7.52 14.25
CA THR A 186 -5.27 -7.72 14.95
C THR A 186 -5.35 -6.90 16.24
N GLY A 187 -6.53 -6.83 16.83
CA GLY A 187 -6.71 -6.23 18.16
C GLY A 187 -5.95 -6.92 19.30
N ALA A 188 -5.42 -8.13 19.11
CA ALA A 188 -4.70 -8.87 20.13
C ALA A 188 -3.18 -8.98 19.89
N GLY A 189 -2.75 -8.84 18.64
CA GLY A 189 -1.38 -9.16 18.25
C GLY A 189 -1.09 -8.99 16.77
N LEU A 190 0.20 -9.00 16.47
CA LEU A 190 0.74 -9.25 15.14
C LEU A 190 1.03 -10.75 14.99
N TYR A 191 0.58 -11.35 13.89
CA TYR A 191 0.72 -12.77 13.62
C TYR A 191 1.33 -13.04 12.25
N TRP A 192 2.02 -14.17 12.12
CA TRP A 192 2.52 -14.71 10.86
C TRP A 192 2.01 -16.13 10.65
N LEU A 193 1.87 -16.55 9.38
CA LEU A 193 1.25 -17.82 9.03
C LEU A 193 2.28 -18.91 8.69
N GLY A 194 2.63 -19.72 9.69
CA GLY A 194 3.43 -20.94 9.54
C GLY A 194 2.56 -22.19 9.40
N ASN A 195 2.64 -23.11 10.38
CA ASN A 195 1.75 -24.28 10.49
C ASN A 195 0.37 -23.93 11.10
N GLY A 196 -0.03 -22.67 10.97
CA GLY A 196 -1.07 -21.99 11.75
C GLY A 196 -0.60 -20.58 12.06
N TRP A 197 -1.49 -19.73 12.60
CA TRP A 197 -1.11 -18.40 13.05
C TRP A 197 -0.21 -18.49 14.28
N MET A 198 0.98 -17.92 14.16
CA MET A 198 1.99 -17.84 15.20
C MET A 198 2.13 -16.38 15.62
N THR A 199 2.25 -16.13 16.92
CA THR A 199 2.41 -14.76 17.43
C THR A 199 3.80 -14.22 17.10
N ALA A 200 3.85 -13.04 16.48
CA ALA A 200 5.06 -12.24 16.36
C ALA A 200 5.16 -11.26 17.54
N ARG A 201 4.09 -10.54 17.85
CA ARG A 201 4.03 -9.57 18.96
C ARG A 201 2.67 -9.59 19.65
N GLU A 202 2.67 -9.57 20.98
CA GLU A 202 1.46 -9.47 21.80
C GLU A 202 1.20 -8.00 22.16
N ALA A 203 0.38 -7.33 21.37
CA ALA A 203 -0.19 -6.00 21.59
C ALA A 203 -1.11 -5.67 20.42
N VAL A 204 -1.96 -4.65 20.58
CA VAL A 204 -2.82 -4.18 19.48
C VAL A 204 -1.96 -3.86 18.26
N ALA A 205 -2.18 -4.56 17.15
CA ALA A 205 -1.53 -4.29 15.88
C ALA A 205 -2.55 -3.67 14.92
N GLU A 206 -2.18 -2.56 14.30
CA GLU A 206 -3.13 -1.74 13.52
C GLU A 206 -2.88 -1.81 12.02
N ALA A 207 -1.62 -1.83 11.59
CA ALA A 207 -1.23 -1.90 10.19
C ALA A 207 -0.07 -2.86 10.00
N VAL A 208 0.03 -3.49 8.82
CA VAL A 208 1.13 -4.37 8.44
C VAL A 208 1.37 -4.33 6.94
N ALA A 209 2.63 -4.23 6.52
CA ALA A 209 3.03 -4.32 5.12
C ALA A 209 4.26 -5.22 4.98
N SER A 210 4.42 -5.85 3.81
CA SER A 210 5.59 -6.67 3.49
C SER A 210 6.00 -6.49 2.04
N ASP A 211 7.30 -6.58 1.76
CA ASP A 211 7.82 -6.51 0.39
C ASP A 211 7.74 -7.87 -0.36
N GLY A 212 7.47 -8.95 0.38
CA GLY A 212 7.42 -10.32 -0.14
C GLY A 212 8.76 -11.05 -0.15
N ASP A 213 9.87 -10.35 0.13
CA ASP A 213 11.25 -10.86 0.11
C ASP A 213 11.85 -10.96 1.53
N GLY A 214 11.00 -10.85 2.56
CA GLY A 214 11.36 -11.08 3.96
C GLY A 214 11.42 -9.82 4.81
N HIS A 215 11.24 -8.64 4.21
CA HIS A 215 11.09 -7.40 4.95
C HIS A 215 9.62 -7.12 5.23
N ALA A 216 9.35 -6.62 6.43
CA ALA A 216 8.01 -6.19 6.81
C ALA A 216 8.05 -5.04 7.80
N MET A 217 6.98 -4.26 7.80
CA MET A 217 6.70 -3.24 8.80
C MET A 217 5.36 -3.54 9.46
N ALA A 218 5.25 -3.20 10.73
CA ALA A 218 3.99 -3.27 11.46
C ALA A 218 3.87 -2.13 12.45
N VAL A 219 2.65 -1.66 12.67
CA VAL A 219 2.33 -0.73 13.76
C VAL A 219 1.73 -1.53 14.91
N VAL A 220 2.44 -1.59 16.03
CA VAL A 220 2.05 -2.39 17.19
C VAL A 220 2.15 -1.53 18.44
N GLY A 221 1.02 -1.34 19.13
CA GLY A 221 0.95 -0.48 20.32
C GLY A 221 1.20 1.01 20.03
N GLY A 222 1.10 1.43 18.76
CA GLY A 222 1.44 2.78 18.29
C GLY A 222 2.89 2.93 17.81
N ASP A 223 3.74 1.93 18.05
CA ASP A 223 5.15 1.95 17.64
C ASP A 223 5.34 1.30 16.26
N LEU A 224 6.26 1.84 15.46
CA LEU A 224 6.70 1.21 14.22
C LEU A 224 7.72 0.10 14.55
N LEU A 225 7.44 -1.10 14.07
CA LEU A 225 8.35 -2.25 14.12
C LEU A 225 8.76 -2.65 12.70
N VAL A 226 10.04 -2.97 12.53
CA VAL A 226 10.63 -3.44 11.27
C VAL A 226 11.18 -4.85 11.44
N HIS A 227 10.87 -5.70 10.48
CA HIS A 227 11.46 -7.01 10.26
C HIS A 227 12.39 -6.92 9.05
N SER A 228 13.66 -7.32 9.20
CA SER A 228 14.69 -7.16 8.16
C SER A 228 15.46 -8.43 7.82
N ASP A 229 14.98 -9.61 8.25
CA ASP A 229 15.65 -10.89 7.99
C ASP A 229 14.69 -11.90 7.33
N GLY A 230 14.98 -12.29 6.09
CA GLY A 230 14.16 -13.23 5.32
C GLY A 230 14.36 -14.71 5.65
N ALA A 231 15.26 -15.08 6.57
CA ALA A 231 15.59 -16.49 6.85
C ALA A 231 15.34 -16.89 8.31
N GLY A 232 14.14 -17.38 8.65
CA GLY A 232 13.91 -18.01 9.95
C GLY A 232 12.48 -17.95 10.50
N GLU A 233 12.39 -17.88 11.83
CA GLU A 233 11.16 -17.63 12.57
C GLU A 233 10.81 -16.14 12.52
N TRP A 234 9.51 -15.82 12.45
CA TRP A 234 8.99 -14.44 12.48
C TRP A 234 8.50 -14.05 13.88
N GLY A 235 9.20 -14.57 14.89
CA GLY A 235 8.86 -14.38 16.31
C GLY A 235 9.29 -13.01 16.84
N GLU A 236 9.03 -12.77 18.11
CA GLU A 236 9.25 -11.47 18.77
C GLU A 236 10.64 -10.86 18.49
N GLU A 237 11.68 -11.68 18.56
CA GLU A 237 13.08 -11.27 18.46
C GLU A 237 13.52 -10.78 17.07
N THR A 238 12.76 -11.08 16.02
CA THR A 238 13.07 -10.64 14.65
C THR A 238 12.42 -9.31 14.28
N TRP A 239 11.59 -8.75 15.16
CA TRP A 239 10.99 -7.43 15.01
C TRP A 239 11.74 -6.41 15.86
N THR A 240 12.17 -5.32 15.25
CA THR A 240 12.92 -4.25 15.92
C THR A 240 12.16 -2.93 15.86
N PRO A 241 12.08 -2.16 16.97
CA PRO A 241 11.51 -0.81 16.91
C PRO A 241 12.31 0.08 15.97
N ALA A 242 11.60 0.93 15.22
CA ALA A 242 12.17 1.97 14.40
C ALA A 242 11.57 3.33 14.77
N ASP A 243 12.45 4.29 15.10
CA ASP A 243 12.02 5.64 15.43
C ASP A 243 11.76 6.45 14.14
N LEU A 244 10.55 6.98 14.01
CA LEU A 244 10.27 7.98 12.99
C LEU A 244 10.90 9.34 13.38
N PRO A 245 11.25 10.19 12.39
CA PRO A 245 11.83 11.51 12.66
C PRO A 245 10.79 12.54 13.14
N VAL A 246 9.61 12.08 13.57
CA VAL A 246 8.46 12.84 14.05
C VAL A 246 7.80 12.09 15.22
N ASP A 247 7.20 12.84 16.15
CA ASP A 247 6.44 12.30 17.31
C ASP A 247 4.95 12.17 16.94
N GLU A 248 4.69 11.30 15.97
CA GLU A 248 3.35 11.06 15.38
C GLU A 248 3.14 9.56 15.18
N THR A 249 1.88 9.10 15.24
CA THR A 249 1.58 7.66 15.14
C THR A 249 1.49 7.25 13.67
N PRO A 250 2.29 6.27 13.20
CA PRO A 250 2.13 5.70 11.86
C PRO A 250 0.81 4.94 11.77
N VAL A 251 0.08 5.09 10.66
CA VAL A 251 -1.23 4.44 10.44
C VAL A 251 -1.34 3.71 9.10
N ALA A 252 -0.47 4.02 8.13
CA ALA A 252 -0.41 3.32 6.86
C ALA A 252 1.05 3.02 6.48
N LEU A 253 1.28 1.84 5.93
CA LEU A 253 2.62 1.32 5.61
C LEU A 253 2.64 0.85 4.16
N GLY A 254 3.77 1.02 3.48
CA GLY A 254 3.93 0.55 2.11
C GLY A 254 5.38 0.30 1.74
N TYR A 255 5.56 -0.58 0.76
CA TYR A 255 6.86 -0.86 0.14
C TYR A 255 6.85 -0.51 -1.34
N GLY A 256 7.96 0.08 -1.79
CA GLY A 256 8.31 0.20 -3.19
C GLY A 256 9.73 -0.32 -3.42
N PRO A 257 10.22 -0.37 -4.67
CA PRO A 257 11.56 -0.89 -4.95
C PRO A 257 12.65 -0.11 -4.20
N GLY A 258 13.23 -0.75 -3.19
CA GLY A 258 14.29 -0.17 -2.35
C GLY A 258 13.84 0.94 -1.40
N VAL A 259 12.53 1.13 -1.20
CA VAL A 259 11.99 2.15 -0.29
C VAL A 259 10.89 1.60 0.62
N SER A 260 10.91 2.03 1.88
CA SER A 260 9.88 1.80 2.88
C SER A 260 9.16 3.11 3.16
N VAL A 261 7.84 3.09 3.23
CA VAL A 261 7.03 4.28 3.54
C VAL A 261 6.13 4.01 4.73
N ALA A 262 6.06 5.00 5.62
CA ALA A 262 5.08 5.09 6.69
C ALA A 262 4.37 6.44 6.60
N VAL A 263 3.05 6.45 6.69
CA VAL A 263 2.25 7.68 6.75
C VAL A 263 1.59 7.78 8.11
N THR A 264 1.70 8.95 8.74
CA THR A 264 1.18 9.21 10.09
C THR A 264 -0.27 9.67 10.08
N ASP A 265 -0.94 9.56 11.23
CA ASP A 265 -2.31 10.05 11.45
C ASP A 265 -2.45 11.57 11.24
N ALA A 266 -1.36 12.32 11.45
CA ALA A 266 -1.25 13.75 11.22
C ALA A 266 -0.93 14.13 9.75
N GLY A 267 -0.77 13.15 8.86
CA GLY A 267 -0.53 13.37 7.43
C GLY A 267 0.91 13.72 7.08
N THR A 268 1.87 13.17 7.83
CA THR A 268 3.29 13.20 7.49
C THR A 268 3.65 11.91 6.76
N LEU A 269 4.26 12.03 5.59
CA LEU A 269 4.87 10.89 4.90
C LEU A 269 6.32 10.77 5.35
N CYS A 270 6.69 9.59 5.85
CA CYS A 270 8.05 9.20 6.16
C CYS A 270 8.53 8.16 5.13
N VAL A 271 9.77 8.30 4.67
CA VAL A 271 10.40 7.38 3.71
C VAL A 271 11.80 6.98 4.17
N ASP A 272 12.15 5.71 4.01
CA ASP A 272 13.50 5.18 4.22
C ASP A 272 13.95 4.40 2.99
N ALA A 273 15.17 4.68 2.50
CA ALA A 273 15.83 3.99 1.39
C ALA A 273 17.09 3.20 1.83
N GLY A 274 17.23 2.93 3.13
CA GLY A 274 18.33 2.18 3.74
C GLY A 274 19.33 3.02 4.54
N ASP A 275 19.23 4.35 4.46
CA ASP A 275 20.09 5.31 5.18
C ASP A 275 19.34 6.06 6.31
N GLY A 276 18.13 5.59 6.64
CA GLY A 276 17.27 6.09 7.70
C GLY A 276 16.16 7.01 7.21
N TRP A 277 15.16 7.17 8.07
CA TRP A 277 13.91 7.88 7.76
C TRP A 277 14.09 9.38 7.49
N ARG A 278 13.46 9.83 6.40
CA ARG A 278 13.18 11.24 6.06
C ARG A 278 11.69 11.47 6.09
N HIS A 279 11.26 12.72 6.19
CA HIS A 279 9.83 13.04 6.21
C HIS A 279 9.50 14.29 5.44
N GLN A 280 8.23 14.38 5.05
CA GLN A 280 7.59 15.56 4.51
C GLN A 280 6.16 15.63 5.03
N VAL A 281 5.78 16.79 5.57
CA VAL A 281 4.37 17.04 5.93
C VAL A 281 3.58 17.26 4.65
N VAL A 282 2.60 16.39 4.41
CA VAL A 282 1.70 16.44 3.26
C VAL A 282 0.38 17.15 3.63
N GLY A 283 0.03 17.15 4.93
CA GLY A 283 -1.08 17.94 5.48
C GLY A 283 -2.46 17.31 5.24
N VAL A 284 -2.50 15.99 5.07
CA VAL A 284 -3.72 15.20 4.92
C VAL A 284 -4.23 14.67 6.27
N ARG A 285 -5.49 14.27 6.32
CA ARG A 285 -6.13 13.69 7.52
C ARG A 285 -6.89 12.44 7.13
N ASP A 286 -7.24 11.63 8.12
CA ASP A 286 -8.00 10.40 7.94
C ASP A 286 -7.31 9.50 6.89
N VAL A 287 -6.00 9.31 7.06
CA VAL A 287 -5.18 8.43 6.20
C VAL A 287 -5.68 7.01 6.34
N ALA A 288 -5.96 6.38 5.20
CA ALA A 288 -6.61 5.07 5.16
C ALA A 288 -5.76 3.98 4.48
N GLY A 289 -4.75 4.37 3.69
CA GLY A 289 -3.85 3.44 3.02
C GLY A 289 -2.78 4.16 2.21
N VAL A 290 -1.73 3.43 1.82
CA VAL A 290 -0.68 3.92 0.93
C VAL A 290 -0.21 2.82 -0.01
N ALA A 291 -0.03 3.15 -1.28
CA ALA A 291 0.52 2.23 -2.28
C ALA A 291 1.61 2.94 -3.10
N LEU A 292 2.62 2.18 -3.53
CA LEU A 292 3.77 2.71 -4.26
C LEU A 292 3.81 2.17 -5.68
N ALA A 293 4.08 3.05 -6.64
CA ALA A 293 4.29 2.71 -8.04
C ALA A 293 5.63 3.23 -8.53
N VAL A 294 6.31 2.46 -9.35
CA VAL A 294 7.46 2.96 -10.12
C VAL A 294 6.94 3.72 -11.32
N VAL A 295 7.53 4.88 -11.61
CA VAL A 295 7.25 5.62 -12.84
C VAL A 295 8.41 5.41 -13.80
N GLU A 296 8.09 4.88 -14.98
CA GLU A 296 9.06 4.66 -16.06
C GLU A 296 9.32 5.91 -16.91
#